data_AF-A0A964HGQ4-F1
#
_entry.id   AF-A0A964HGQ4-F1
#
_cell.length_a   1.000
_cell.length_b   1.000
_cell.length_c   1.000
_cell.angle_alpha   90.00
_cell.angle_beta   90.00
_cell.angle_gamma   90.00
#
_symmetry.space_group_name_H-M   'P 1'
#
loop_
_entity.id
_entity.type
_entity.pdbx_description
1 polymer ?
#
loop_
_entity_poly.entity_id
_entity_poly.type
_entity_poly.pdbx_seq_one_letter_code
_entity_poly.pdbx_strand_id
1 'polypeptide(L)'
;MDMDKFHAIVDALIALNMDARNRFSTCCDFSREEWAKTFCTVTCNIGRMTGNSEFIKRRARPGDMVVVIDGNVRDHLFNGINCEVATARQINKGDVWPRFKTIYVDEPAYVFRILDLKRFYSLLADGSQEQTFVMLGTSIK
;
A
#
# COMPACT_ATOMS: atom_id res chain seq x y z
N MET A 1 -9.92 6.06 20.04
CA MET A 1 -8.86 6.88 19.41
C MET A 1 -9.55 7.84 18.47
N ASP A 2 -9.24 9.13 18.59
CA ASP A 2 -9.75 10.15 17.67
C ASP A 2 -9.24 9.85 16.25
N MET A 3 -10.13 9.87 15.25
CA MET A 3 -9.83 9.49 13.87
C MET A 3 -8.73 10.39 13.29
N ASP A 4 -8.73 11.67 13.64
CA ASP A 4 -7.75 12.63 13.15
C ASP A 4 -6.35 12.37 13.74
N LYS A 5 -6.29 11.94 15.01
CA LYS A 5 -5.02 11.52 15.64
C LYS A 5 -4.46 10.25 14.99
N PHE A 6 -5.33 9.30 14.65
CA PHE A 6 -4.93 8.11 13.94
C PHE A 6 -4.35 8.45 12.56
N HIS A 7 -5.06 9.27 11.78
CA HIS A 7 -4.59 9.70 10.45
C HIS A 7 -3.24 10.44 10.54
N ALA A 8 -3.08 11.33 11.53
CA ALA A 8 -1.83 12.03 11.76
C ALA A 8 -0.66 11.09 12.09
N ILE A 9 -0.90 10.01 12.85
CA ILE A 9 0.14 9.01 13.14
C ILE A 9 0.57 8.28 11.87
N VAL A 10 -0.38 7.85 11.04
CA VAL A 10 -0.05 7.18 9.77
C VAL A 10 0.71 8.11 8.83
N ASP A 11 0.26 9.37 8.72
CA ASP A 11 0.95 10.40 7.92
C ASP A 11 2.40 10.60 8.42
N ALA A 12 2.61 10.64 9.74
CA ALA A 12 3.94 10.77 10.33
C ALA A 12 4.83 9.54 10.06
N LEU A 13 4.27 8.33 10.09
CA LEU A 13 5.01 7.10 9.77
C LEU A 13 5.42 7.05 8.30
N ILE A 14 4.55 7.50 7.38
CA ILE A 14 4.87 7.62 5.95
C ILE A 14 6.01 8.62 5.75
N ALA A 15 5.90 9.81 6.36
CA ALA A 15 6.93 10.84 6.26
C ALA A 15 8.28 10.37 6.82
N LEU A 16 8.28 9.70 7.98
CA LEU A 16 9.50 9.13 8.57
C LEU A 16 10.12 8.06 7.67
N ASN A 17 9.29 7.22 7.03
CA ASN A 17 9.77 6.20 6.10
C ASN A 17 10.39 6.80 4.83
N MET A 18 9.80 7.86 4.28
CA MET A 18 10.38 8.64 3.18
C MET A 18 11.72 9.27 3.58
N ASP A 19 11.77 9.95 4.73
CA ASP A 19 13.00 10.59 5.22
C ASP A 19 14.11 9.57 5.49
N ALA A 20 13.78 8.43 6.09
CA ALA A 20 14.73 7.34 6.31
C ALA A 20 15.31 6.83 4.99
N ARG A 21 14.49 6.57 3.97
CA ARG A 21 14.93 6.13 2.64
C ARG A 21 15.88 7.11 1.98
N ASN A 22 15.59 8.41 2.04
CA ASN A 22 16.44 9.45 1.45
C ASN A 22 17.84 9.53 2.09
N ARG A 23 18.00 9.02 3.31
CA ARG A 23 19.32 8.90 3.97
C ARG A 23 20.11 7.69 3.52
N PHE A 24 19.48 6.69 2.89
CA PHE A 24 20.16 5.55 2.29
C PHE A 24 20.42 5.84 0.81
N SER A 25 21.68 6.14 0.48
CA SER A 25 22.05 6.67 -0.84
C SER A 25 21.93 5.67 -1.99
N THR A 26 21.71 4.36 -1.74
CA THR A 26 21.82 3.37 -2.81
C THR A 26 21.09 2.06 -2.52
N CYS A 27 20.22 1.65 -3.45
CA CYS A 27 19.58 0.33 -3.56
C CYS A 27 20.57 -0.81 -3.91
N CYS A 28 21.89 -0.56 -3.92
CA CYS A 28 22.88 -1.36 -4.66
C CYS A 28 22.98 -2.84 -4.26
N ASP A 29 22.61 -3.19 -3.03
CA ASP A 29 22.78 -4.56 -2.52
C ASP A 29 21.46 -5.35 -2.44
N PHE A 30 20.32 -4.74 -2.77
CA PHE A 30 19.00 -5.36 -2.64
C PHE A 30 18.34 -5.54 -4.01
N SER A 31 17.62 -6.66 -4.19
CA SER A 31 16.64 -6.72 -5.28
C SER A 31 15.56 -5.66 -5.06
N ARG A 32 14.90 -5.21 -6.14
CA ARG A 32 13.81 -4.23 -6.05
C ARG A 32 12.71 -4.69 -5.09
N GLU A 33 12.43 -6.00 -5.05
CA GLU A 33 11.42 -6.59 -4.18
C GLU A 33 11.84 -6.51 -2.70
N GLU A 34 13.11 -6.82 -2.40
CA GLU A 34 13.65 -6.73 -1.04
C GLU A 34 13.76 -5.29 -0.57
N TRP A 35 14.18 -4.38 -1.45
CA TRP A 35 14.22 -2.96 -1.16
C TRP A 35 12.82 -2.42 -0.84
N ALA A 36 11.83 -2.73 -1.69
CA ALA A 36 10.45 -2.32 -1.49
C ALA A 36 9.89 -2.82 -0.15
N LYS A 37 10.11 -4.11 0.14
CA LYS A 37 9.65 -4.74 1.39
C LYS A 37 10.31 -4.15 2.63
N THR A 38 11.61 -3.86 2.57
CA THR A 38 12.40 -3.49 3.75
C THR A 38 12.32 -1.99 4.03
N PHE A 39 12.38 -1.17 2.97
CA PHE A 39 12.57 0.27 3.11
C PHE A 39 11.37 1.07 2.61
N CYS A 40 10.60 0.57 1.65
CA CYS A 40 9.47 1.33 1.08
C CYS A 40 8.11 0.99 1.69
N THR A 41 8.05 0.05 2.65
CA THR A 41 6.78 -0.44 3.19
C THR A 41 6.50 0.09 4.59
N VAL A 42 5.39 0.77 4.74
CA VAL A 42 4.80 1.16 6.02
C VAL A 42 3.65 0.21 6.32
N THR A 43 3.77 -0.56 7.41
CA THR A 43 2.71 -1.46 7.87
C THR A 43 2.15 -0.97 9.20
N CYS A 44 0.84 -0.77 9.26
CA CYS A 44 0.14 -0.43 10.50
C CYS A 44 -0.91 -1.51 10.81
N ASN A 45 -0.62 -2.33 11.82
CA ASN A 45 -1.57 -3.33 12.32
C ASN A 45 -2.41 -2.76 13.46
N ILE A 46 -3.66 -2.43 13.17
CA ILE A 46 -4.50 -1.60 14.04
C ILE A 46 -5.87 -2.20 14.28
N GLY A 47 -6.10 -3.42 13.78
CA GLY A 47 -7.39 -4.08 13.83
C GLY A 47 -8.43 -3.44 12.89
N ARG A 48 -9.69 -3.85 13.09
CA ARG A 48 -10.82 -3.46 12.24
C ARG A 48 -11.52 -2.22 12.78
N MET A 49 -12.26 -1.53 11.92
CA MET A 49 -13.14 -0.39 12.26
C MET A 49 -12.41 0.83 12.86
N THR A 50 -11.11 0.98 12.59
CA THR A 50 -10.29 2.12 13.04
C THR A 50 -10.25 3.29 12.06
N GLY A 51 -10.92 3.18 10.91
CA GLY A 51 -10.88 4.19 9.86
C GLY A 51 -9.76 4.00 8.83
N ASN A 52 -9.25 2.78 8.65
CA ASN A 52 -8.20 2.44 7.66
C ASN A 52 -8.62 2.83 6.24
N SER A 53 -9.77 2.34 5.79
CA SER A 53 -10.27 2.63 4.44
C SER A 53 -10.65 4.11 4.28
N GLU A 54 -11.09 4.76 5.36
CA GLU A 54 -11.34 6.21 5.37
C GLU A 54 -10.05 7.03 5.23
N PHE A 55 -8.98 6.61 5.90
CA PHE A 55 -7.65 7.20 5.70
C PHE A 55 -7.24 7.12 4.23
N ILE A 56 -7.31 5.93 3.63
CA ILE A 56 -6.92 5.70 2.23
C ILE A 56 -7.75 6.60 1.31
N LYS A 57 -9.07 6.65 1.47
CA LYS A 57 -9.95 7.52 0.67
C LYS A 57 -9.57 8.99 0.73
N ARG A 58 -9.20 9.49 1.92
CA ARG A 58 -8.82 10.89 2.11
C ARG A 58 -7.44 11.21 1.55
N ARG A 59 -6.54 10.23 1.44
CA ARG A 59 -5.12 10.44 1.12
C ARG A 59 -4.75 10.06 -0.29
N ALA A 60 -5.35 9.03 -0.86
CA ALA A 60 -5.03 8.62 -2.22
C ALA A 60 -5.30 9.76 -3.22
N ARG A 61 -4.39 9.92 -4.16
CA ARG A 61 -4.39 10.96 -5.19
C ARG A 61 -4.25 10.33 -6.58
N PRO A 62 -4.49 11.10 -7.65
CA PRO A 62 -4.13 10.67 -8.99
C PRO A 62 -2.66 10.25 -9.07
N GLY A 63 -2.40 9.07 -9.63
CA GLY A 63 -1.06 8.47 -9.67
C GLY A 63 -0.75 7.49 -8.53
N ASP A 64 -1.64 7.38 -7.54
CA ASP A 64 -1.62 6.31 -6.54
C ASP A 64 -2.50 5.13 -6.97
N MET A 65 -2.34 4.01 -6.27
CA MET A 65 -3.20 2.84 -6.40
C MET A 65 -3.67 2.37 -5.02
N VAL A 66 -4.92 1.91 -4.97
CA VAL A 66 -5.49 1.18 -3.83
C VAL A 66 -5.67 -0.28 -4.21
N VAL A 67 -5.21 -1.17 -3.34
CA VAL A 67 -5.34 -2.62 -3.49
C VAL A 67 -6.32 -3.13 -2.46
N VAL A 68 -7.35 -3.81 -2.96
CA VAL A 68 -8.43 -4.38 -2.15
C VAL A 68 -8.60 -5.87 -2.43
N ILE A 69 -9.31 -6.57 -1.54
CA ILE A 69 -9.51 -8.01 -1.65
C ILE A 69 -10.28 -8.40 -2.93
N ASP A 70 -11.40 -7.73 -3.22
CA ASP A 70 -12.34 -8.11 -4.28
C ASP A 70 -13.11 -6.91 -4.87
N GLY A 71 -13.93 -7.20 -5.87
CA GLY A 71 -14.73 -6.19 -6.57
C GLY A 71 -15.81 -5.55 -5.70
N ASN A 72 -16.34 -6.25 -4.69
CA ASN A 72 -17.36 -5.67 -3.81
C ASN A 72 -16.77 -4.54 -2.98
N VAL A 73 -15.58 -4.74 -2.42
CA VAL A 73 -14.89 -3.67 -1.66
C VAL A 73 -14.53 -2.51 -2.58
N ARG A 74 -14.03 -2.79 -3.79
CA ARG A 74 -13.75 -1.76 -4.80
C ARG A 74 -14.99 -0.91 -5.10
N ASP A 75 -16.11 -1.56 -5.42
CA ASP A 75 -17.31 -0.92 -5.96
C ASP A 75 -18.20 -0.27 -4.88
N HIS A 76 -18.10 -0.71 -3.62
CA HIS A 76 -18.89 -0.12 -2.53
C HIS A 76 -18.09 0.81 -1.62
N LEU A 77 -16.82 0.50 -1.35
CA LEU A 77 -16.02 1.25 -0.39
C LEU A 77 -15.16 2.31 -1.04
N PHE A 78 -14.63 2.03 -2.24
CA PHE A 78 -13.72 2.93 -2.96
C PHE A 78 -14.31 3.52 -4.24
N ASN A 79 -15.63 3.45 -4.39
CA ASN A 79 -16.30 4.09 -5.52
C ASN A 79 -16.13 5.63 -5.46
N GLY A 80 -15.86 6.22 -6.63
CA GLY A 80 -15.69 7.68 -6.76
C GLY A 80 -14.35 8.22 -6.27
N ILE A 81 -13.40 7.36 -5.89
CA ILE A 81 -12.04 7.82 -5.55
C ILE A 81 -11.27 8.20 -6.82
N ASN A 82 -10.43 9.23 -6.72
CA ASN A 82 -9.66 9.76 -7.86
C ASN A 82 -8.28 9.08 -8.01
N CYS A 83 -8.25 7.76 -7.92
CA CYS A 83 -7.04 6.95 -8.11
C CYS A 83 -7.40 5.57 -8.66
N GLU A 84 -6.39 4.79 -9.06
CA GLU A 84 -6.63 3.44 -9.54
C GLU A 84 -6.98 2.51 -8.36
N VAL A 85 -7.96 1.63 -8.52
CA VAL A 85 -8.33 0.64 -7.50
C VAL A 85 -8.30 -0.75 -8.13
N ALA A 86 -7.34 -1.56 -7.70
CA ALA A 86 -7.12 -2.91 -8.20
C ALA A 86 -7.50 -3.96 -7.15
N THR A 87 -8.08 -5.06 -7.61
CA THR A 87 -8.32 -6.23 -6.74
C THR A 87 -7.09 -7.11 -6.67
N ALA A 88 -6.93 -7.85 -5.57
CA ALA A 88 -5.87 -8.83 -5.40
C ALA A 88 -5.80 -9.82 -6.58
N ARG A 89 -6.95 -10.22 -7.14
CA ARG A 89 -7.02 -11.11 -8.32
C ARG A 89 -6.49 -10.47 -9.60
N GLN A 90 -6.79 -9.19 -9.85
CA GLN A 90 -6.30 -8.47 -11.04
C GLN A 90 -4.77 -8.35 -11.00
N ILE A 91 -4.22 -7.99 -9.84
CA ILE A 91 -2.77 -7.94 -9.66
C ILE A 91 -2.18 -9.33 -9.84
N ASN A 92 -2.75 -10.37 -9.23
CA ASN A 92 -2.23 -11.73 -9.34
C ASN A 92 -2.16 -12.24 -10.81
N LYS A 93 -3.08 -11.78 -11.67
CA LYS A 93 -3.07 -12.06 -13.11
C LYS A 93 -2.04 -11.27 -13.91
N GLY A 94 -1.47 -10.20 -13.34
CA GLY A 94 -0.57 -9.29 -14.03
C GLY A 94 -1.29 -8.20 -14.83
N ASP A 95 -2.57 -7.93 -14.53
CA ASP A 95 -3.39 -6.94 -15.25
C ASP A 95 -3.07 -5.49 -14.85
N VAL A 96 -2.01 -5.27 -14.06
CA VAL A 96 -1.68 -3.99 -13.42
C VAL A 96 -0.21 -3.65 -13.67
N TRP A 97 0.05 -2.40 -14.05
CA TRP A 97 1.38 -1.91 -14.39
C TRP A 97 2.04 -1.19 -13.20
N PRO A 98 3.34 -1.38 -12.94
CA PRO A 98 4.03 -0.80 -11.78
C PRO A 98 4.38 0.68 -11.98
N ARG A 99 3.38 1.56 -12.08
CA ARG A 99 3.57 2.99 -12.37
C ARG A 99 3.16 3.94 -11.23
N PHE A 100 2.78 3.38 -10.08
CA PHE A 100 2.17 4.15 -9.00
C PHE A 100 3.19 4.58 -7.98
N LYS A 101 3.07 5.84 -7.51
CA LYS A 101 3.94 6.41 -6.48
C LYS A 101 3.62 5.85 -5.10
N THR A 102 2.34 5.83 -4.75
CA THR A 102 1.88 5.23 -3.49
C THR A 102 0.94 4.07 -3.79
N ILE A 103 1.17 2.93 -3.15
CA ILE A 103 0.32 1.75 -3.23
C ILE A 103 -0.24 1.48 -1.84
N TYR A 104 -1.52 1.78 -1.66
CA TYR A 104 -2.26 1.48 -0.46
C TYR A 104 -2.80 0.05 -0.52
N VAL A 105 -2.69 -0.70 0.58
CA VAL A 105 -3.29 -2.04 0.71
C VAL A 105 -4.26 -2.01 1.88
N ASP A 106 -5.55 -2.16 1.57
CA ASP A 106 -6.62 -2.24 2.56
C ASP A 106 -6.78 -3.68 3.05
N GLU A 107 -6.71 -3.86 4.38
CA GLU A 107 -6.77 -5.16 5.06
C GLU A 107 -5.82 -6.22 4.46
N PRO A 108 -4.49 -6.04 4.64
CA PRO A 108 -3.48 -6.84 3.97
C PRO A 108 -3.61 -8.35 4.24
N ALA A 109 -4.06 -8.76 5.43
CA ALA A 109 -4.30 -10.17 5.74
C ALA A 109 -5.30 -10.86 4.79
N TYR A 110 -6.25 -10.12 4.21
CA TYR A 110 -7.19 -10.71 3.25
C TYR A 110 -6.68 -10.63 1.81
N VAL A 111 -6.07 -9.51 1.43
CA VAL A 111 -5.43 -9.35 0.12
C VAL A 111 -4.38 -10.43 -0.10
N PHE A 112 -3.51 -10.64 0.88
CA PHE A 112 -2.38 -11.55 0.74
C PHE A 112 -2.72 -13.04 0.94
N ARG A 113 -3.98 -13.37 1.24
CA ARG A 113 -4.50 -14.74 1.09
C ARG A 113 -4.72 -15.13 -0.37
N ILE A 114 -4.91 -14.14 -1.24
CA ILE A 114 -5.19 -14.34 -2.68
C ILE A 114 -3.92 -14.10 -3.50
N LEU A 115 -3.13 -13.10 -3.12
CA LEU A 115 -1.92 -12.68 -3.81
C LEU A 115 -0.73 -12.82 -2.85
N ASP A 116 0.16 -13.75 -3.12
CA ASP A 116 1.36 -13.91 -2.29
C ASP A 116 2.17 -12.60 -2.21
N LEU A 117 2.71 -12.28 -1.03
CA LEU A 117 3.41 -11.03 -0.77
C LEU A 117 4.68 -10.89 -1.62
N LYS A 118 5.42 -11.98 -1.86
CA LYS A 118 6.60 -11.95 -2.73
C LYS A 118 6.18 -11.66 -4.17
N ARG A 119 5.10 -12.30 -4.64
CA ARG A 119 4.52 -12.02 -5.97
C ARG A 119 4.01 -10.59 -6.09
N PHE A 120 3.37 -10.05 -5.05
CA PHE A 120 2.91 -8.66 -5.01
C PHE A 120 4.05 -7.67 -5.29
N TYR A 121 5.17 -7.79 -4.57
CA TYR A 121 6.33 -6.93 -4.83
C TYR A 121 6.94 -7.18 -6.20
N SER A 122 7.04 -8.44 -6.65
CA SER A 122 7.58 -8.76 -7.98
C SER A 122 6.82 -8.10 -9.13
N LEU A 123 5.51 -7.90 -8.96
CA LEU A 123 4.64 -7.30 -9.97
C LEU A 123 4.58 -5.77 -9.88
N LEU A 124 4.68 -5.20 -8.67
CA LEU A 124 4.39 -3.79 -8.43
C LEU A 124 5.59 -2.93 -8.04
N ALA A 125 6.67 -3.54 -7.53
CA ALA A 125 7.88 -2.82 -7.16
C ALA A 125 8.61 -2.30 -8.40
N ASP A 126 8.83 -1.00 -8.43
CA ASP A 126 9.57 -0.32 -9.47
C ASP A 126 10.78 0.40 -8.89
N GLY A 127 11.98 -0.09 -9.24
CA GLY A 127 13.24 0.48 -8.77
C GLY A 127 13.64 1.79 -9.48
N SER A 128 12.91 2.20 -10.52
CA SER A 128 13.19 3.42 -11.28
C SER A 128 12.54 4.68 -10.68
N GLN A 129 11.67 4.54 -9.69
CA GLN A 129 10.96 5.64 -9.06
C GLN A 129 10.90 5.50 -7.54
N GLU A 130 10.72 6.62 -6.85
CA GLU A 130 10.45 6.61 -5.42
C GLU A 130 9.00 6.13 -5.19
N GLN A 131 8.87 4.91 -4.68
CA GLN A 131 7.58 4.26 -4.45
C GLN A 131 7.38 3.95 -2.97
N THR A 132 6.16 4.12 -2.46
CA THR A 132 5.78 3.79 -1.07
C THR A 132 4.62 2.80 -1.03
N PHE A 133 4.75 1.75 -0.23
CA PHE A 133 3.69 0.79 0.03
C PHE A 133 3.11 1.05 1.43
N VAL A 134 1.81 1.27 1.53
CA VAL A 134 1.13 1.59 2.79
C VAL A 134 0.10 0.52 3.07
N MET A 135 0.37 -0.34 4.06
CA MET A 135 -0.48 -1.47 4.43
C MET A 135 -1.23 -1.16 5.72
N LEU A 136 -2.56 -1.03 5.63
CA LEU A 136 -3.39 -0.64 6.77
C LEU A 136 -4.44 -1.70 7.07
N GLY A 137 -4.49 -2.12 8.33
CA GLY A 137 -5.46 -3.10 8.83
C GLY A 137 -4.77 -4.34 9.37
N THR A 138 -5.47 -5.47 9.35
CA THR A 138 -4.96 -6.69 9.96
C THR A 138 -3.76 -7.23 9.17
N SER A 139 -2.59 -7.36 9.79
CA SER A 139 -1.40 -7.94 9.14
C SER A 139 -1.45 -9.47 9.09
N ILE A 140 -0.73 -10.05 8.12
CA ILE A 140 -0.46 -11.50 8.08
C ILE A 140 0.38 -11.85 9.32
N LYS A 141 -0.01 -12.90 10.05
CA LYS A 141 0.79 -13.46 11.16
C LYS A 141 1.93 -14.32 10.62
#